data_AF-A0AA46X4Z4-F1
#
_entry.id   AF-A0AA46X4Z4-F1
#
_cell.length_a   1.000
_cell.length_b   1.000
_cell.length_c   1.000
_cell.angle_alpha   90.00
_cell.angle_beta   90.00
_cell.angle_gamma   90.00
#
_symmetry.space_group_name_H-M   'P 1'
#
loop_
_entity.id
_entity.type
_entity.pdbx_description
1 polymer ?
#
loop_
_entity_poly.entity_id
_entity_poly.type
_entity_poly.pdbx_seq_one_letter_code
_entity_poly.pdbx_strand_id
1 'polypeptide(L)'
;MKQLIRYISLVVVCICTFLLSGCSFVWTTENGDPATPEDIKASLEKEFAVVHPNLVLQSSVVEQEKPFQRNVYVFYDESNGFSFTTNSVVQRPTLPVPGGERYTNANFAYSQEYLIHLNAALVERAKQHGLRMATHEEVLKLKKSEATRVAGTNKIPLFRSNEIIFVDKSVKGEDILTFMKFIYSEYKPQDNRALLHPRADRSVDIYYLPKGEEDKTKAEYLIGFRFMARNDWKETMLTGIGSTGKDTFAVERDFVKVLDHMIKHAGY
;
A
#
# COMPACT_ATOMS: atom_id res chain seq x y z
N MET A 1 52.94 -15.25 11.50
CA MET A 1 52.70 -14.40 10.31
C MET A 1 51.90 -15.09 9.20
N LYS A 2 52.30 -16.25 8.65
CA LYS A 2 51.58 -16.91 7.53
C LYS A 2 50.12 -17.28 7.81
N GLN A 3 49.77 -17.70 9.03
CA GLN A 3 48.37 -18.04 9.38
C GLN A 3 47.48 -16.80 9.58
N LEU A 4 48.04 -15.70 10.10
CA LEU A 4 47.32 -14.44 10.29
C LEU A 4 46.95 -13.80 8.94
N ILE A 5 47.88 -13.83 7.98
CA ILE A 5 47.66 -13.32 6.60
C ILE A 5 46.58 -14.15 5.87
N ARG A 6 46.55 -15.47 6.09
CA ARG A 6 45.49 -16.35 5.54
C ARG A 6 44.12 -16.03 6.15
N TYR A 7 44.05 -15.79 7.45
CA TYR A 7 42.79 -15.43 8.12
C TYR A 7 42.25 -14.07 7.65
N ILE A 8 43.13 -13.07 7.52
CA ILE A 8 42.76 -11.74 7.01
C ILE A 8 42.30 -11.83 5.55
N SER A 9 42.98 -12.61 4.71
CA SER A 9 42.58 -12.81 3.30
C SER A 9 41.22 -13.51 3.20
N LEU A 10 40.95 -14.50 4.05
CA LEU A 10 39.67 -15.21 4.07
C LEU A 10 38.52 -14.30 4.52
N VAL A 11 38.76 -13.46 5.53
CA VAL A 11 37.79 -12.47 6.01
C VAL A 11 37.52 -11.41 4.92
N VAL A 12 38.55 -10.93 4.22
CA VAL A 12 38.38 -10.00 3.10
C VAL A 12 37.64 -10.64 1.94
N VAL A 13 37.92 -11.91 1.58
CA VAL A 13 37.18 -12.63 0.53
C VAL A 13 35.72 -12.84 0.94
N CYS A 14 35.44 -13.23 2.19
CA CYS A 14 34.07 -13.32 2.71
C CYS A 14 33.35 -11.97 2.63
N ILE A 15 33.95 -10.90 3.14
CA ILE A 15 33.38 -9.54 3.10
C ILE A 15 33.16 -9.08 1.65
N CYS A 16 34.11 -9.36 0.74
CA CYS A 16 33.95 -9.10 -0.68
C CYS A 16 32.83 -9.92 -1.30
N THR A 17 32.64 -11.20 -0.96
CA THR A 17 31.52 -12.01 -1.47
C THR A 17 30.16 -11.55 -0.92
N PHE A 18 30.08 -11.12 0.34
CA PHE A 18 28.85 -10.58 0.93
C PHE A 18 28.52 -9.17 0.43
N LEU A 19 29.53 -8.31 0.20
CA LEU A 19 29.32 -6.98 -0.39
C LEU A 19 29.08 -7.04 -1.90
N LEU A 20 29.76 -7.92 -2.64
CA LEU A 20 29.61 -8.04 -4.10
C LEU A 20 28.37 -8.85 -4.49
N SER A 21 27.86 -9.77 -3.66
CA SER A 21 26.58 -10.45 -3.94
C SER A 21 25.39 -9.48 -3.91
N GLY A 22 25.44 -8.43 -3.09
CA GLY A 22 24.47 -7.32 -3.13
C GLY A 22 24.71 -6.34 -4.28
N CYS A 23 25.98 -5.97 -4.54
CA CYS A 23 26.33 -4.98 -5.57
C CYS A 23 26.21 -5.50 -7.02
N SER A 24 26.47 -6.79 -7.27
CA SER A 24 26.36 -7.38 -8.62
C SER A 24 24.91 -7.54 -9.10
N PHE A 25 23.95 -7.55 -8.17
CA PHE A 25 22.53 -7.59 -8.50
C PHE A 25 22.03 -6.22 -8.98
N VAL A 26 22.46 -5.14 -8.34
CA VAL A 26 22.01 -3.77 -8.68
C VAL A 26 22.81 -3.18 -9.84
N TRP A 27 24.13 -3.40 -9.91
CA TRP A 27 24.96 -2.82 -10.96
C TRP A 27 25.16 -3.78 -12.13
N THR A 28 25.15 -3.23 -13.34
CA THR A 28 25.33 -3.98 -14.58
C THR A 28 25.92 -3.08 -15.68
N THR A 29 26.05 -3.58 -16.90
CA THR A 29 26.39 -2.77 -18.07
C THR A 29 25.12 -2.25 -18.74
N GLU A 30 25.20 -1.24 -19.61
CA GLU A 30 24.05 -0.78 -20.40
C GLU A 30 23.42 -1.88 -21.28
N ASN A 31 24.20 -2.92 -21.61
CA ASN A 31 23.77 -4.10 -22.37
C ASN A 31 23.53 -5.32 -21.47
N GLY A 32 23.53 -5.13 -20.15
CA GLY A 32 23.18 -6.18 -19.20
C GLY A 32 21.71 -6.54 -19.26
N ASP A 33 21.39 -7.70 -18.70
CA ASP A 33 19.99 -8.16 -18.61
C ASP A 33 19.31 -7.59 -17.36
N PRO A 34 18.02 -7.23 -17.42
CA PRO A 34 17.21 -6.94 -16.23
C PRO A 34 17.10 -8.15 -15.28
N ALA A 35 16.50 -7.94 -14.11
CA ALA A 35 16.19 -9.07 -13.21
C ALA A 35 15.26 -10.07 -13.91
N THR A 36 15.52 -11.36 -13.72
CA THR A 36 14.72 -12.45 -14.29
C THR A 36 13.39 -12.60 -13.54
N PRO A 37 12.40 -13.32 -14.12
CA PRO A 37 11.19 -13.68 -13.39
C PRO A 37 11.47 -14.41 -12.07
N GLU A 38 12.45 -15.31 -12.05
CA GLU A 38 12.84 -16.10 -10.89
C GLU A 38 13.44 -15.22 -9.78
N ASP A 39 14.28 -14.23 -10.14
CA ASP A 39 14.82 -13.25 -9.20
C ASP A 39 13.70 -12.43 -8.53
N ILE A 40 12.73 -11.98 -9.33
CA ILE A 40 11.58 -11.22 -8.85
C ILE A 40 10.70 -12.07 -7.94
N LYS A 41 10.41 -13.31 -8.35
CA LYS A 41 9.66 -14.27 -7.56
C LYS A 41 10.31 -14.47 -6.19
N ALA A 42 11.59 -14.82 -6.16
CA ALA A 42 12.31 -15.06 -4.92
C ALA A 42 12.35 -13.81 -4.01
N SER A 43 12.53 -12.62 -4.60
CA SER A 43 12.52 -11.36 -3.86
C SER A 43 11.15 -11.06 -3.24
N LEU A 44 10.06 -11.23 -4.01
CA LEU A 44 8.70 -10.96 -3.54
C LEU A 44 8.25 -11.96 -2.49
N GLU A 45 8.52 -13.25 -2.69
CA GLU A 45 8.14 -14.29 -1.71
C GLU A 45 8.84 -14.10 -0.36
N LYS A 46 10.06 -13.56 -0.39
CA LYS A 46 10.78 -13.17 0.82
C LYS A 46 10.23 -11.90 1.46
N GLU A 47 10.03 -10.84 0.70
CA GLU A 47 9.58 -9.53 1.21
C GLU A 47 8.16 -9.61 1.78
N PHE A 48 7.27 -10.32 1.09
CA PHE A 48 5.86 -10.47 1.43
C PHE A 48 5.55 -11.79 2.12
N ALA A 49 6.54 -12.45 2.73
CA ALA A 49 6.38 -13.74 3.39
C ALA A 49 5.22 -13.78 4.42
N VAL A 50 4.87 -12.64 5.02
CA VAL A 50 3.76 -12.50 5.98
C VAL A 50 2.38 -12.79 5.37
N VAL A 51 2.22 -12.67 4.05
CA VAL A 51 1.00 -13.00 3.30
C VAL A 51 1.15 -14.25 2.43
N HIS A 52 2.23 -15.01 2.64
CA HIS A 52 2.47 -16.32 2.02
C HIS A 52 2.21 -16.39 0.49
N PRO A 53 2.76 -15.46 -0.32
CA PRO A 53 2.58 -15.49 -1.77
C PRO A 53 3.10 -16.80 -2.39
N ASN A 54 2.46 -17.23 -3.47
CA ASN A 54 2.95 -18.30 -4.34
C ASN A 54 2.85 -17.84 -5.80
N LEU A 55 3.96 -17.37 -6.35
CA LEU A 55 3.94 -16.65 -7.63
C LEU A 55 4.18 -17.59 -8.83
N VAL A 56 3.31 -17.47 -9.83
CA VAL A 56 3.41 -18.17 -11.12
C VAL A 56 3.50 -17.15 -12.24
N LEU A 57 4.54 -17.24 -13.07
CA LEU A 57 4.71 -16.39 -14.25
C LEU A 57 3.64 -16.73 -15.29
N GLN A 58 2.87 -15.72 -15.71
CA GLN A 58 1.84 -15.85 -16.74
C GLN A 58 2.34 -15.38 -18.11
N SER A 59 3.12 -14.30 -18.15
CA SER A 59 3.70 -13.79 -19.40
C SER A 59 5.00 -13.03 -19.17
N SER A 60 5.85 -13.03 -20.20
CA SER A 60 7.09 -12.26 -20.26
C SER A 60 7.20 -11.58 -21.62
N VAL A 61 7.40 -10.26 -21.62
CA VAL A 61 7.53 -9.45 -22.83
C VAL A 61 8.76 -8.56 -22.71
N VAL A 62 9.58 -8.51 -23.76
CA VAL A 62 10.63 -7.49 -23.90
C VAL A 62 9.97 -6.26 -24.52
N GLU A 63 9.78 -5.20 -23.72
CA GLU A 63 9.16 -3.95 -24.16
C GLU A 63 10.17 -3.00 -24.83
N GLN A 64 11.43 -3.04 -24.36
CA GLN A 64 12.53 -2.26 -24.95
C GLN A 64 13.75 -3.15 -25.07
N GLU A 65 14.30 -3.23 -26.29
CA GLU A 65 15.57 -3.90 -26.56
C GLU A 65 16.77 -3.11 -26.02
N LYS A 66 17.93 -3.77 -25.99
CA LYS A 66 19.20 -3.16 -25.56
C LYS A 66 19.62 -1.98 -26.46
N PRO A 67 20.35 -0.98 -25.93
CA PRO A 67 20.77 -0.83 -24.54
C PRO A 67 19.63 -0.38 -23.62
N PHE A 68 19.80 -0.56 -22.30
CA PHE A 68 18.80 -0.26 -21.27
C PHE A 68 17.50 -1.05 -21.43
N GLN A 69 17.65 -2.37 -21.56
CA GLN A 69 16.53 -3.28 -21.79
C GLN A 69 15.45 -3.15 -20.71
N ARG A 70 14.18 -3.26 -21.13
CA ARG A 70 13.00 -3.26 -20.27
C ARG A 70 12.16 -4.49 -20.57
N ASN A 71 11.95 -5.29 -19.54
CA ASN A 71 11.05 -6.44 -19.57
C ASN A 71 9.82 -6.15 -18.72
N VAL A 72 8.68 -6.63 -19.19
CA VAL A 72 7.40 -6.62 -18.47
C VAL A 72 7.02 -8.06 -18.18
N TYR A 73 6.69 -8.33 -16.92
CA TYR A 73 6.26 -9.64 -16.46
C TYR A 73 4.88 -9.52 -15.84
N VAL A 74 4.04 -10.53 -16.07
CA VAL A 74 2.74 -10.69 -15.40
C VAL A 74 2.84 -11.94 -14.53
N PHE A 75 2.56 -11.78 -13.25
CA PHE A 75 2.51 -12.88 -12.29
C PHE A 75 1.08 -13.07 -11.79
N TYR A 76 0.73 -14.31 -11.49
CA TYR A 76 -0.44 -14.69 -10.72
C TYR A 76 0.02 -15.21 -9.35
N ASP A 77 -0.57 -14.70 -8.27
CA ASP A 77 -0.38 -15.24 -6.94
C ASP A 77 -1.46 -16.28 -6.65
N GLU A 78 -1.10 -17.56 -6.66
CA GLU A 78 -2.03 -18.67 -6.44
C GLU A 78 -2.57 -18.71 -5.00
N SER A 79 -1.79 -18.23 -4.03
CA SER A 79 -2.21 -18.23 -2.61
C SER A 79 -3.29 -17.18 -2.35
N ASN A 80 -3.14 -16.00 -2.96
CA ASN A 80 -3.98 -14.83 -2.67
C ASN A 80 -4.98 -14.50 -3.79
N GLY A 81 -4.89 -15.15 -4.95
CA GLY A 81 -5.92 -15.12 -5.99
C GLY A 81 -5.97 -13.84 -6.81
N PHE A 82 -4.82 -13.19 -7.07
CA PHE A 82 -4.76 -11.98 -7.91
C PHE A 82 -3.58 -11.99 -8.86
N SER A 83 -3.66 -11.19 -9.93
CA SER A 83 -2.55 -10.97 -10.86
C SER A 83 -1.99 -9.57 -10.71
N PHE A 84 -0.70 -9.40 -10.98
CA PHE A 84 -0.07 -8.08 -11.04
C PHE A 84 0.97 -8.04 -12.18
N THR A 85 1.20 -6.83 -12.68
CA THR A 85 2.18 -6.55 -13.73
C THR A 85 3.36 -5.80 -13.15
N THR A 86 4.58 -6.23 -13.46
CA THR A 86 5.81 -5.59 -13.00
C THR A 86 6.81 -5.40 -14.14
N ASN A 87 7.58 -4.32 -14.02
CA ASN A 87 8.65 -3.97 -14.93
C ASN A 87 10.00 -4.27 -14.27
N SER A 88 10.88 -4.86 -15.07
CA SER A 88 12.28 -5.09 -14.74
C SER A 88 13.15 -4.42 -15.79
N VAL A 89 14.01 -3.50 -15.40
CA VAL A 89 14.77 -2.67 -16.34
C VAL A 89 16.24 -2.61 -15.99
N VAL A 90 17.05 -2.39 -17.02
CA VAL A 90 18.37 -1.76 -16.88
C VAL A 90 18.19 -0.28 -17.21
N GLN A 91 18.53 0.60 -16.28
CA GLN A 91 18.43 2.05 -16.46
C GLN A 91 19.80 2.71 -16.31
N ARG A 92 19.90 3.99 -16.70
CA ARG A 92 21.09 4.77 -16.40
C ARG A 92 21.23 4.91 -14.88
N PRO A 93 22.44 4.69 -14.35
CA PRO A 93 22.75 4.94 -12.95
C PRO A 93 22.28 6.30 -12.47
N THR A 94 21.76 6.35 -11.24
CA THR A 94 21.38 7.63 -10.61
C THR A 94 22.60 8.51 -10.29
N LEU A 95 23.75 7.87 -10.03
CA LEU A 95 25.05 8.54 -9.90
C LEU A 95 25.73 8.69 -11.28
N PRO A 96 26.60 9.69 -11.50
CA PRO A 96 27.30 9.90 -12.77
C PRO A 96 28.43 8.87 -12.97
N VAL A 97 28.08 7.58 -12.90
CA VAL A 97 28.96 6.45 -13.14
C VAL A 97 28.60 5.79 -14.47
N PRO A 98 29.59 5.38 -15.29
CA PRO A 98 29.32 4.65 -16.51
C PRO A 98 28.73 3.26 -16.19
N GLY A 99 27.82 2.77 -17.04
CA GLY A 99 27.22 1.44 -16.92
C GLY A 99 25.69 1.48 -16.88
N GLY A 100 25.11 0.45 -16.27
CA GLY A 100 23.67 0.28 -16.08
C GLY A 100 23.34 -0.07 -14.62
N GLU A 101 22.12 0.23 -14.22
CA GLU A 101 21.55 -0.09 -12.91
C GLU A 101 20.29 -0.93 -13.12
N ARG A 102 20.19 -2.11 -12.49
CA ARG A 102 18.97 -2.90 -12.50
C ARG A 102 17.96 -2.27 -11.55
N TYR A 103 16.73 -2.13 -12.03
CA TYR A 103 15.62 -1.62 -11.25
C TYR A 103 14.37 -2.45 -11.52
N THR A 104 13.60 -2.71 -10.46
CA THR A 104 12.29 -3.33 -10.56
C THR A 104 11.26 -2.54 -9.75
N ASN A 105 10.03 -2.47 -10.24
CA ASN A 105 8.89 -1.95 -9.47
C ASN A 105 8.07 -3.05 -8.77
N ALA A 106 8.56 -4.30 -8.74
CA ALA A 106 7.83 -5.47 -8.28
C ALA A 106 7.20 -5.29 -6.89
N ASN A 107 7.95 -4.84 -5.89
CA ASN A 107 7.41 -4.67 -4.53
C ASN A 107 6.25 -3.68 -4.50
N PHE A 108 6.35 -2.58 -5.25
CA PHE A 108 5.27 -1.59 -5.34
C PHE A 108 4.06 -2.14 -6.09
N ALA A 109 4.27 -2.82 -7.22
CA ALA A 109 3.18 -3.39 -8.02
C ALA A 109 2.43 -4.46 -7.24
N TYR A 110 3.16 -5.40 -6.62
CA TYR A 110 2.58 -6.45 -5.79
C TYR A 110 1.79 -5.85 -4.62
N SER A 111 2.37 -4.92 -3.87
CA SER A 111 1.67 -4.33 -2.71
C SER A 111 0.40 -3.57 -3.10
N GLN A 112 0.41 -2.89 -4.26
CA GLN A 112 -0.76 -2.17 -4.74
C GLN A 112 -1.90 -3.11 -5.12
N GLU A 113 -1.61 -4.09 -5.96
CA GLU A 113 -2.62 -5.05 -6.41
C GLU A 113 -3.10 -5.95 -5.25
N TYR A 114 -2.20 -6.27 -4.31
CA TYR A 114 -2.58 -6.97 -3.08
C TYR A 114 -3.66 -6.19 -2.32
N LEU A 115 -3.40 -4.92 -2.04
CA LEU A 115 -4.36 -4.11 -1.29
C LEU A 115 -5.63 -3.76 -2.10
N ILE A 116 -5.59 -3.82 -3.44
CA ILE A 116 -6.79 -3.72 -4.29
C ILE A 116 -7.66 -4.98 -4.16
N HIS A 117 -7.07 -6.18 -4.23
CA HIS A 117 -7.87 -7.41 -4.15
C HIS A 117 -8.58 -7.55 -2.80
N LEU A 118 -7.98 -7.02 -1.71
CA LEU A 118 -8.60 -7.04 -0.39
C LEU A 118 -9.93 -6.28 -0.33
N ASN A 119 -10.16 -5.29 -1.22
CA ASN A 119 -11.36 -4.45 -1.16
C ASN A 119 -12.66 -5.28 -1.15
N ALA A 120 -12.72 -6.39 -1.91
CA ALA A 120 -13.91 -7.25 -1.90
C ALA A 120 -14.21 -7.82 -0.50
N ALA A 121 -13.19 -8.33 0.20
CA ALA A 121 -13.32 -8.84 1.56
C ALA A 121 -13.66 -7.72 2.56
N LEU A 122 -13.05 -6.53 2.41
CA LEU A 122 -13.35 -5.36 3.22
C LEU A 122 -14.81 -4.92 3.05
N VAL A 123 -15.32 -4.90 1.81
CA VAL A 123 -16.71 -4.55 1.50
C VAL A 123 -17.70 -5.52 2.15
N GLU A 124 -17.44 -6.82 2.09
CA GLU A 124 -18.29 -7.81 2.77
C GLU A 124 -18.24 -7.67 4.29
N ARG A 125 -17.04 -7.42 4.85
CA ARG A 125 -16.89 -7.20 6.29
C ARG A 125 -17.56 -5.92 6.76
N ALA A 126 -17.53 -4.84 5.98
CA ALA A 126 -18.16 -3.56 6.31
C ALA A 126 -19.67 -3.74 6.60
N LYS A 127 -20.36 -4.59 5.83
CA LYS A 127 -21.80 -4.88 6.01
C LYS A 127 -22.10 -5.46 7.39
N GLN A 128 -21.19 -6.25 7.96
CA GLN A 128 -21.33 -6.84 9.29
C GLN A 128 -21.32 -5.79 10.41
N HIS A 129 -20.78 -4.60 10.12
CA HIS A 129 -20.72 -3.45 11.02
C HIS A 129 -21.76 -2.37 10.67
N GLY A 130 -22.72 -2.67 9.79
CA GLY A 130 -23.72 -1.68 9.34
C GLY A 130 -23.14 -0.57 8.45
N LEU A 131 -21.91 -0.74 7.96
CA LEU A 131 -21.20 0.23 7.12
C LEU A 131 -21.41 -0.10 5.64
N ARG A 132 -21.43 0.91 4.78
CA ARG A 132 -21.34 0.72 3.33
C ARG A 132 -19.96 1.17 2.86
N MET A 133 -19.10 0.21 2.52
CA MET A 133 -17.85 0.50 1.83
C MET A 133 -18.04 0.43 0.31
N ALA A 134 -17.42 1.36 -0.41
CA ALA A 134 -17.43 1.37 -1.87
C ALA A 134 -16.54 0.26 -2.44
N THR A 135 -16.98 -0.37 -3.52
CA THR A 135 -16.12 -1.30 -4.26
C THR A 135 -14.99 -0.53 -4.94
N HIS A 136 -13.89 -1.21 -5.29
CA HIS A 136 -12.78 -0.58 -6.00
C HIS A 136 -13.25 0.15 -7.28
N GLU A 137 -14.13 -0.47 -8.06
CA GLU A 137 -14.71 0.14 -9.26
C GLU A 137 -15.58 1.38 -8.93
N GLU A 138 -16.36 1.33 -7.85
CA GLU A 138 -17.16 2.47 -7.39
C GLU A 138 -16.23 3.62 -6.95
N VAL A 139 -15.16 3.34 -6.22
CA VAL A 139 -14.14 4.34 -5.86
C VAL A 139 -13.56 5.01 -7.11
N LEU A 140 -13.19 4.24 -8.14
CA LEU A 140 -12.66 4.79 -9.38
C LEU A 140 -13.67 5.70 -10.10
N LYS A 141 -14.96 5.38 -10.06
CA LYS A 141 -16.03 6.23 -10.60
C LYS A 141 -16.20 7.51 -9.76
N LEU A 142 -16.25 7.39 -8.44
CA LEU A 142 -16.38 8.52 -7.52
C LEU A 142 -15.23 9.51 -7.65
N LYS A 143 -13.99 9.04 -7.78
CA LYS A 143 -12.81 9.88 -8.01
C LYS A 143 -12.86 10.69 -9.30
N LYS A 144 -13.60 10.22 -10.31
CA LYS A 144 -13.80 10.93 -11.59
C LYS A 144 -14.96 11.90 -11.55
N SER A 145 -15.78 11.90 -10.48
CA SER A 145 -16.88 12.85 -10.34
C SER A 145 -16.36 14.28 -10.18
N GLU A 146 -17.16 15.24 -10.64
CA GLU A 146 -16.89 16.68 -10.46
C GLU A 146 -17.32 17.17 -9.06
N ALA A 147 -17.75 16.26 -8.17
CA ALA A 147 -18.16 16.59 -6.83
C ALA A 147 -16.99 17.19 -6.05
N THR A 148 -17.23 18.31 -5.38
CA THR A 148 -16.21 19.02 -4.61
C THR A 148 -16.66 19.25 -3.17
N ARG A 149 -15.68 19.37 -2.28
CA ARG A 149 -15.87 19.82 -0.89
C ARG A 149 -15.02 21.03 -0.59
N VAL A 150 -15.44 21.80 0.40
CA VAL A 150 -14.65 22.90 0.94
C VAL A 150 -13.66 22.34 1.96
N ALA A 151 -12.38 22.70 1.81
CA ALA A 151 -11.32 22.39 2.76
C ALA A 151 -10.54 23.67 3.06
N GLY A 152 -10.80 24.27 4.23
CA GLY A 152 -10.33 25.61 4.54
C GLY A 152 -10.96 26.63 3.58
N THR A 153 -10.13 27.38 2.87
CA THR A 153 -10.56 28.36 1.85
C THR A 153 -10.62 27.78 0.43
N ASN A 154 -10.24 26.51 0.23
CA ASN A 154 -10.11 25.89 -1.08
C ASN A 154 -11.29 24.95 -1.39
N LYS A 155 -11.64 24.85 -2.67
CA LYS A 155 -12.48 23.75 -3.19
C LYS A 155 -11.57 22.63 -3.70
N ILE A 156 -11.80 21.42 -3.22
CA ILE A 156 -11.04 20.22 -3.63
C ILE A 156 -12.02 19.11 -4.03
N PRO A 157 -11.58 18.07 -4.77
CA PRO A 157 -12.43 16.91 -5.07
C PRO A 157 -12.98 16.27 -3.80
N LEU A 158 -14.25 15.89 -3.82
CA LEU A 158 -14.94 15.25 -2.69
C LEU A 158 -14.31 13.89 -2.36
N PHE A 159 -14.00 13.09 -3.39
CA PHE A 159 -13.47 11.72 -3.26
C PHE A 159 -12.01 11.63 -3.69
N ARG A 160 -11.13 11.23 -2.78
CA ARG A 160 -9.67 11.19 -3.02
C ARG A 160 -8.99 9.93 -2.49
N SER A 161 -9.51 9.35 -1.40
CA SER A 161 -8.94 8.16 -0.75
C SER A 161 -8.97 6.89 -1.58
N ASN A 162 -8.17 5.89 -1.18
CA ASN A 162 -8.19 4.56 -1.80
C ASN A 162 -9.46 3.78 -1.44
N GLU A 163 -9.91 3.93 -0.20
CA GLU A 163 -11.12 3.31 0.31
C GLU A 163 -12.12 4.39 0.73
N ILE A 164 -13.39 4.18 0.43
CA ILE A 164 -14.48 5.11 0.75
C ILE A 164 -15.52 4.37 1.57
N ILE A 165 -15.86 4.89 2.75
CA ILE A 165 -16.88 4.34 3.63
C ILE A 165 -18.00 5.37 3.78
N PHE A 166 -19.23 4.95 3.51
CA PHE A 166 -20.44 5.71 3.76
C PHE A 166 -21.11 5.23 5.04
N VAL A 167 -21.52 6.20 5.87
CA VAL A 167 -22.21 5.98 7.13
C VAL A 167 -23.49 6.81 7.19
N ASP A 168 -24.49 6.31 7.93
CA ASP A 168 -25.72 7.05 8.23
C ASP A 168 -25.89 7.21 9.76
N LYS A 169 -26.99 7.83 10.20
CA LYS A 169 -27.24 8.12 11.63
C LYS A 169 -27.41 6.89 12.52
N SER A 170 -27.56 5.70 11.94
CA SER A 170 -27.63 4.44 12.68
C SER A 170 -26.26 3.86 13.04
N VAL A 171 -25.20 4.31 12.38
CA VAL A 171 -23.81 3.85 12.62
C VAL A 171 -23.23 4.55 13.83
N LYS A 172 -22.57 3.79 14.71
CA LYS A 172 -21.84 4.33 15.86
C LYS A 172 -20.34 4.42 15.58
N GLY A 173 -19.66 5.35 16.23
CA GLY A 173 -18.20 5.47 16.17
C GLY A 173 -17.47 4.19 16.58
N GLU A 174 -18.05 3.38 17.47
CA GLU A 174 -17.50 2.07 17.89
C GLU A 174 -17.49 1.04 16.75
N ASP A 175 -18.52 1.04 15.89
CA ASP A 175 -18.60 0.15 14.73
C ASP A 175 -17.51 0.51 13.71
N ILE A 176 -17.33 1.81 13.48
CA ILE A 176 -16.28 2.34 12.62
C ILE A 176 -14.90 2.03 13.21
N LEU A 177 -14.70 2.20 14.52
CA LEU A 177 -13.43 1.91 15.17
C LEU A 177 -13.05 0.43 14.97
N THR A 178 -14.02 -0.46 15.16
CA THR A 178 -13.83 -1.90 15.00
C THR A 178 -13.43 -2.25 13.57
N PHE A 179 -14.12 -1.64 12.60
CA PHE A 179 -13.82 -1.86 11.19
C PHE A 179 -12.47 -1.27 10.77
N MET A 180 -12.09 -0.10 11.27
CA MET A 180 -10.78 0.51 11.01
C MET A 180 -9.63 -0.33 11.58
N LYS A 181 -9.81 -0.96 12.76
CA LYS A 181 -8.84 -1.93 13.30
C LYS A 181 -8.69 -3.14 12.39
N PHE A 182 -9.79 -3.64 11.83
CA PHE A 182 -9.76 -4.73 10.87
C PHE A 182 -9.00 -4.33 9.59
N ILE A 183 -9.29 -3.17 9.00
CA ILE A 183 -8.51 -2.67 7.86
C ILE A 183 -7.02 -2.58 8.22
N TYR A 184 -6.68 -2.05 9.39
CA TYR A 184 -5.29 -1.97 9.85
C TYR A 184 -4.62 -3.35 9.93
N SER A 185 -5.30 -4.37 10.46
CA SER A 185 -4.73 -5.73 10.54
C SER A 185 -4.55 -6.39 9.18
N GLU A 186 -5.43 -6.11 8.21
CA GLU A 186 -5.27 -6.60 6.84
C GLU A 186 -4.14 -5.87 6.09
N TYR A 187 -3.96 -4.58 6.36
CA TYR A 187 -2.92 -3.77 5.71
C TYR A 187 -1.54 -3.95 6.35
N LYS A 188 -1.49 -4.34 7.62
CA LYS A 188 -0.26 -4.62 8.38
C LYS A 188 -0.41 -5.91 9.19
N PRO A 189 -0.49 -7.08 8.51
CA PRO A 189 -0.60 -8.36 9.20
C PRO A 189 0.61 -8.54 10.11
N GLN A 190 0.37 -8.89 11.37
CA GLN A 190 1.43 -9.04 12.39
C GLN A 190 2.30 -7.76 12.55
N ASP A 191 1.71 -6.58 12.33
CA ASP A 191 2.40 -5.27 12.27
C ASP A 191 3.52 -5.16 11.22
N ASN A 192 3.57 -6.10 10.27
CA ASN A 192 4.52 -6.07 9.16
C ASN A 192 4.21 -4.90 8.22
N ARG A 193 5.26 -4.26 7.71
CA ARG A 193 5.18 -3.01 6.94
C ARG A 193 5.20 -3.24 5.42
N ALA A 194 5.44 -4.46 4.96
CA ALA A 194 5.73 -4.78 3.55
C ALA A 194 4.62 -4.32 2.60
N LEU A 195 3.35 -4.52 2.96
CA LEU A 195 2.20 -4.12 2.13
C LEU A 195 2.01 -2.61 2.00
N LEU A 196 2.46 -1.82 2.98
CA LEU A 196 2.36 -0.36 2.95
C LEU A 196 3.61 0.25 2.31
N HIS A 197 3.84 -0.06 1.04
CA HIS A 197 5.01 0.42 0.31
C HIS A 197 5.13 1.96 0.38
N PRO A 198 6.31 2.57 0.61
CA PRO A 198 6.44 4.02 0.84
C PRO A 198 5.92 4.91 -0.30
N ARG A 199 5.92 4.40 -1.53
CA ARG A 199 5.36 5.08 -2.72
C ARG A 199 3.85 4.85 -2.91
N ALA A 200 3.28 3.91 -2.18
CA ALA A 200 1.87 3.59 -2.18
C ALA A 200 1.18 4.42 -1.10
N ASP A 201 0.41 5.43 -1.51
CA ASP A 201 -0.51 6.07 -0.58
C ASP A 201 -1.70 5.14 -0.35
N ARG A 202 -2.02 4.88 0.92
CA ARG A 202 -3.17 4.09 1.34
C ARG A 202 -3.95 4.87 2.38
N SER A 203 -5.19 5.18 2.04
CA SER A 203 -6.07 6.01 2.85
C SER A 203 -7.50 5.54 2.80
N VAL A 204 -8.23 5.79 3.89
CA VAL A 204 -9.66 5.57 4.03
C VAL A 204 -10.30 6.91 4.35
N ASP A 205 -11.31 7.32 3.57
CA ASP A 205 -12.15 8.48 3.88
C ASP A 205 -13.56 8.00 4.26
N ILE A 206 -14.13 8.65 5.28
CA ILE A 206 -15.45 8.38 5.82
C ILE A 206 -16.37 9.55 5.49
N TYR A 207 -17.54 9.22 4.96
CA TYR A 207 -18.54 10.17 4.53
C TYR A 207 -19.89 9.86 5.16
N TYR A 208 -20.61 10.89 5.54
CA TYR A 208 -22.02 10.78 5.87
C TYR A 208 -22.85 10.76 4.59
N LEU A 209 -23.79 9.84 4.52
CA LEU A 209 -24.79 9.78 3.46
C LEU A 209 -26.13 9.31 4.05
N PRO A 210 -27.22 10.07 3.91
CA PRO A 210 -28.53 9.66 4.43
C PRO A 210 -28.96 8.28 3.93
N LYS A 211 -29.59 7.51 4.81
CA LYS A 211 -30.13 6.21 4.44
C LYS A 211 -31.14 6.35 3.31
N GLY A 212 -30.93 5.61 2.22
CA GLY A 212 -31.76 5.68 1.02
C GLY A 212 -31.29 6.69 -0.04
N GLU A 213 -30.26 7.50 0.22
CA GLU A 213 -29.67 8.35 -0.82
C GLU A 213 -28.78 7.52 -1.76
N GLU A 214 -29.19 7.49 -3.02
CA GLU A 214 -28.50 6.77 -4.08
C GLU A 214 -27.36 7.60 -4.68
N ASP A 215 -27.54 8.92 -4.76
CA ASP A 215 -26.52 9.83 -5.29
C ASP A 215 -25.41 10.08 -4.27
N LYS A 216 -24.30 9.38 -4.47
CA LYS A 216 -23.11 9.46 -3.60
C LYS A 216 -22.45 10.82 -3.63
N THR A 217 -22.65 11.62 -4.67
CA THR A 217 -22.02 12.96 -4.75
C THR A 217 -22.57 13.94 -3.72
N LYS A 218 -23.72 13.64 -3.11
CA LYS A 218 -24.31 14.39 -1.99
C LYS A 218 -23.74 14.01 -0.63
N ALA A 219 -22.78 13.08 -0.58
CA ALA A 219 -22.17 12.68 0.68
C ALA A 219 -21.39 13.84 1.30
N GLU A 220 -21.46 13.96 2.62
CA GLU A 220 -20.70 14.94 3.39
C GLU A 220 -19.42 14.29 3.90
N TYR A 221 -18.26 14.86 3.58
CA TYR A 221 -16.98 14.37 4.10
C TYR A 221 -16.90 14.58 5.61
N LEU A 222 -16.60 13.52 6.36
CA LEU A 222 -16.41 13.59 7.80
C LEU A 222 -14.93 13.65 8.15
N ILE A 223 -14.19 12.61 7.78
CA ILE A 223 -12.81 12.42 8.23
C ILE A 223 -12.06 11.41 7.34
N GLY A 224 -10.72 11.50 7.33
CA GLY A 224 -9.86 10.62 6.54
C GLY A 224 -8.63 10.19 7.33
N PHE A 225 -8.13 9.00 7.03
CA PHE A 225 -7.00 8.36 7.71
C PHE A 225 -6.00 7.85 6.69
N ARG A 226 -4.70 8.05 6.98
CA ARG A 226 -3.62 7.54 6.14
C ARG A 226 -2.87 6.42 6.86
N PHE A 227 -2.74 5.28 6.19
CA PHE A 227 -1.95 4.15 6.62
C PHE A 227 -0.52 4.32 6.10
N MET A 228 0.42 4.47 7.03
CA MET A 228 1.84 4.60 6.71
C MET A 228 2.61 3.41 7.30
N ALA A 229 3.52 2.81 6.52
CA ALA A 229 4.36 1.70 6.99
C ALA A 229 5.02 1.96 8.34
N ARG A 230 5.56 3.17 8.52
CA ARG A 230 6.27 3.55 9.75
C ARG A 230 5.35 3.70 10.96
N ASN A 231 4.07 4.00 10.75
CA ASN A 231 3.14 4.34 11.81
C ASN A 231 2.63 3.08 12.52
N ASP A 232 2.53 3.13 13.84
CA ASP A 232 1.71 2.16 14.58
C ASP A 232 0.21 2.50 14.49
N TRP A 233 -0.64 1.70 15.13
CA TRP A 233 -2.08 1.92 15.14
C TRP A 233 -2.47 3.28 15.75
N LYS A 234 -1.84 3.67 16.87
CA LYS A 234 -2.12 4.95 17.54
C LYS A 234 -1.74 6.11 16.64
N GLU A 235 -0.56 6.08 16.04
CA GLU A 235 -0.08 7.09 15.10
C GLU A 235 -0.92 7.17 13.83
N THR A 236 -1.43 6.03 13.34
CA THR A 236 -2.38 5.98 12.22
C THR A 236 -3.65 6.74 12.55
N MET A 237 -4.22 6.53 13.74
CA MET A 237 -5.42 7.23 14.18
C MET A 237 -5.21 8.73 14.33
N LEU A 238 -4.06 9.14 14.87
CA LEU A 238 -3.69 10.55 15.01
C LEU A 238 -3.56 11.31 13.68
N THR A 239 -3.41 10.62 12.54
CA THR A 239 -3.39 11.30 11.23
C THR A 239 -4.73 11.93 10.86
N GLY A 240 -5.83 11.38 11.38
CA GLY A 240 -7.18 11.86 11.07
C GLY A 240 -7.81 12.67 12.20
N ILE A 241 -7.59 12.27 13.47
CA ILE A 241 -8.13 12.99 14.63
C ILE A 241 -7.00 13.76 15.32
N GLY A 242 -7.16 15.07 15.50
CA GLY A 242 -6.24 15.89 16.29
C GLY A 242 -6.33 15.61 17.81
N SER A 243 -6.31 14.33 18.21
CA SER A 243 -6.41 13.90 19.60
C SER A 243 -5.13 14.23 20.38
N THR A 244 -5.29 14.58 21.65
CA THR A 244 -4.21 14.78 22.62
C THR A 244 -4.00 13.57 23.53
N GLY A 245 -4.64 12.44 23.20
CA GLY A 245 -4.57 11.19 23.94
C GLY A 245 -3.13 10.68 24.10
N LYS A 246 -2.75 10.38 25.34
CA LYS A 246 -1.38 9.93 25.69
C LYS A 246 -1.14 8.46 25.36
N ASP A 247 -2.18 7.64 25.31
CA ASP A 247 -2.14 6.21 25.01
C ASP A 247 -3.17 5.82 23.93
N THR A 248 -3.08 4.58 23.44
CA THR A 248 -3.96 4.06 22.38
C THR A 248 -5.42 4.08 22.78
N PHE A 249 -5.76 3.70 24.01
CA PHE A 249 -7.15 3.66 24.48
C PHE A 249 -7.78 5.05 24.53
N ALA A 250 -7.03 6.06 24.98
CA ALA A 250 -7.48 7.45 24.98
C ALA A 250 -7.75 7.95 23.55
N VAL A 251 -6.84 7.65 22.60
CA VAL A 251 -6.98 8.03 21.19
C VAL A 251 -8.21 7.35 20.56
N GLU A 252 -8.44 6.06 20.84
CA GLU A 252 -9.62 5.32 20.37
C GLU A 252 -10.94 5.87 20.93
N ARG A 253 -10.97 6.21 22.22
CA ARG A 253 -12.14 6.82 22.84
C ARG A 253 -12.43 8.19 22.24
N ASP A 254 -11.39 8.99 22.01
CA ASP A 254 -11.53 10.32 21.40
C ASP A 254 -12.02 10.19 19.94
N PHE A 255 -11.52 9.20 19.20
CA PHE A 255 -11.99 8.87 17.86
C PHE A 255 -13.50 8.61 17.82
N VAL A 256 -13.97 7.71 18.70
CA VAL A 256 -15.40 7.36 18.77
C VAL A 256 -16.25 8.60 19.04
N LYS A 257 -15.85 9.41 20.02
CA LYS A 257 -16.56 10.66 20.38
C LYS A 257 -16.61 11.65 19.23
N VAL A 258 -15.51 11.84 18.50
CA VAL A 258 -15.44 12.76 17.36
C VAL A 258 -16.36 12.28 16.24
N LEU A 259 -16.34 10.98 15.91
CA LEU A 259 -17.20 10.43 14.86
C LEU A 259 -18.68 10.47 15.25
N ASP A 260 -19.04 10.10 16.48
CA ASP A 260 -20.42 10.20 16.96
C ASP A 260 -20.93 11.65 16.86
N HIS A 261 -20.08 12.62 17.21
CA HIS A 261 -20.41 14.04 17.07
C HIS A 261 -20.59 14.43 15.59
N MET A 262 -19.64 14.06 14.72
CA MET A 262 -19.73 14.34 13.28
C MET A 262 -20.99 13.74 12.64
N ILE A 263 -21.28 12.47 12.89
CA ILE A 263 -22.45 11.77 12.35
C ILE A 263 -23.76 12.39 12.85
N LYS A 264 -23.82 12.76 14.14
CA LYS A 264 -25.01 13.40 14.73
C LYS A 264 -25.32 14.76 14.07
N HIS A 265 -24.29 15.52 13.71
CA HIS A 265 -24.41 16.87 13.17
C HIS A 265 -24.36 16.94 11.64
N ALA A 266 -24.07 15.83 10.96
CA ALA A 266 -24.09 15.77 9.50
C ALA A 266 -25.51 15.81 8.92
N GLY A 267 -25.62 16.35 7.70
CA GLY A 267 -26.87 16.44 6.95
C GLY A 267 -27.84 17.52 7.43
N TYR A 268 -27.35 18.59 8.07
CA TYR A 268 -28.12 19.77 8.48
C TYR A 268 -27.61 21.04 7.81
#